data_AF-A0A946VC03-F1
#
_entry.id   AF-A0A946VC03-F1
#
_cell.length_a   1.000
_cell.length_b   1.000
_cell.length_c   1.000
_cell.angle_alpha   90.00
_cell.angle_beta   90.00
_cell.angle_gamma   90.00
#
_symmetry.space_group_name_H-M   'P 1'
#
loop_
_entity.id
_entity.type
_entity.pdbx_description
1 polymer ?
#
loop_
_entity_poly.entity_id
_entity_poly.type
_entity_poly.pdbx_seq_one_letter_code
_entity_poly.pdbx_strand_id
1 'polypeptide(L)'
;MREASRLLARAQADGQSIAVKARYHGEFGFHGRLQAPLVQLGPGAAADWAAGNPEGYLVLSGRDLPEHYPLAIYNEPFRSGRMVIVRGDVMIPYNGAPRSRE
;
A
#
# COMPACT_ATOMS: atom_id res chain seq x y z
N MET A 1 -0.20 2.09 -12.39
CA MET A 1 1.20 1.74 -11.98
C MET A 1 2.22 2.88 -12.10
N ARG A 2 2.32 3.62 -13.22
CA ARG A 2 3.31 4.73 -13.35
C ARG A 2 3.07 5.86 -12.34
N GLU A 3 1.82 6.21 -12.09
CA GLU A 3 1.44 7.24 -11.12
C GLU A 3 1.74 6.83 -9.68
N ALA A 4 1.32 5.63 -9.26
CA ALA A 4 1.73 5.03 -7.99
C ALA A 4 3.26 5.09 -7.79
N SER A 5 4.03 4.70 -8.82
CA SER A 5 5.49 4.69 -8.72
C SER A 5 6.09 6.09 -8.53
N ARG A 6 5.51 7.13 -9.15
CA ARG A 6 5.94 8.53 -8.96
C ARG A 6 5.57 9.06 -7.58
N LEU A 7 4.38 8.73 -7.10
CA LEU A 7 3.93 9.09 -5.76
C LEU A 7 4.88 8.51 -4.70
N LEU A 8 5.18 7.21 -4.80
CA LEU A 8 6.10 6.55 -3.87
C LEU A 8 7.53 7.08 -3.97
N ALA A 9 8.02 7.38 -5.18
CA ALA A 9 9.33 7.99 -5.36
C ALA A 9 9.42 9.37 -4.72
N ARG A 10 8.36 10.19 -4.85
CA ARG A 10 8.30 11.51 -4.22
C ARG A 10 8.30 11.38 -2.69
N ALA A 11 7.47 10.49 -2.15
CA ALA A 11 7.42 10.22 -0.73
C ALA A 11 8.78 9.81 -0.14
N GLN A 12 9.54 8.94 -0.83
CA GLN A 12 10.90 8.60 -0.40
C GLN A 12 11.86 9.79 -0.47
N ALA A 13 11.78 10.60 -1.53
CA ALA A 13 12.60 11.80 -1.67
C ALA A 13 12.32 12.83 -0.55
N ASP A 14 11.08 12.86 -0.06
CA ASP A 14 10.65 13.68 1.07
C ASP A 14 10.97 13.03 2.44
N GLY A 15 11.68 11.89 2.46
CA GLY A 15 12.11 11.20 3.68
C GLY A 15 11.03 10.35 4.34
N GLN A 16 9.89 10.13 3.68
CA GLN A 16 8.77 9.38 4.25
C GLN A 16 9.00 7.86 4.14
N SER A 17 8.75 7.15 5.24
CA SER A 17 8.79 5.69 5.27
C SER A 17 7.68 5.09 4.41
N ILE A 18 8.00 4.03 3.66
CA ILE A 18 7.04 3.35 2.81
C ILE A 18 7.08 1.85 3.05
N ALA A 19 5.92 1.29 3.33
CA ALA A 19 5.72 -0.13 3.48
C ALA A 19 4.74 -0.69 2.45
N VAL A 20 4.88 -1.98 2.15
CA VAL A 20 4.04 -2.71 1.21
C VAL A 20 3.49 -3.99 1.87
N LYS A 21 2.16 -4.08 1.94
CA LYS A 21 1.41 -5.28 2.32
C LYS A 21 0.92 -5.95 1.04
N ALA A 22 1.86 -6.51 0.29
CA ALA A 22 1.60 -7.32 -0.88
C ALA A 22 2.63 -8.46 -0.92
N ARG A 23 2.37 -9.52 -1.70
CA ARG A 23 3.48 -10.33 -2.21
C ARG A 23 4.25 -9.44 -3.20
N TYR A 24 5.15 -8.61 -2.66
CA TYR A 24 5.90 -7.61 -3.39
C TYR A 24 7.03 -8.29 -4.17
N HIS A 25 6.95 -8.29 -5.51
CA HIS A 25 7.95 -8.86 -6.40
C HIS A 25 8.81 -7.78 -7.10
N GLY A 26 8.97 -6.59 -6.51
CA GLY A 26 9.78 -5.51 -7.11
C GLY A 26 9.10 -4.68 -8.21
N GLU A 27 7.77 -4.79 -8.35
CA GLU A 27 7.00 -4.20 -9.46
C GLU A 27 7.01 -2.65 -9.52
N PHE A 28 7.31 -1.95 -8.41
CA PHE A 28 7.44 -0.49 -8.38
C PHE A 28 8.87 0.00 -8.66
N GLY A 29 9.88 -0.87 -8.57
CA GLY A 29 11.28 -0.50 -8.69
C GLY A 29 11.64 0.06 -10.07
N PHE A 30 11.00 -0.45 -11.12
CA PHE A 30 11.35 -0.08 -12.50
C PHE A 30 10.79 1.29 -12.95
N HIS A 31 9.64 1.71 -12.41
CA HIS A 31 8.95 2.90 -12.91
C HIS A 31 9.18 4.16 -12.07
N GLY A 32 9.64 4.05 -10.82
CA GLY A 32 9.78 5.17 -9.89
C GLY A 32 11.21 5.62 -9.58
N ARG A 33 12.25 4.81 -9.87
CA ARG A 33 13.61 4.99 -9.31
C ARG A 33 13.57 5.17 -7.78
N LEU A 34 12.93 4.22 -7.11
CA LEU A 34 12.92 4.19 -5.65
C LEU A 34 14.36 4.22 -5.12
N GLN A 35 14.65 5.12 -4.18
CA GLN A 35 15.98 5.30 -3.61
C GLN A 35 16.31 4.19 -2.60
N ALA A 36 15.27 3.63 -1.97
CA ALA A 36 15.38 2.53 -1.03
C ALA A 36 14.33 1.45 -1.33
N PRO A 37 14.61 0.17 -1.01
CA PRO A 37 13.59 -0.87 -1.08
C PRO A 37 12.43 -0.56 -0.14
N LEU A 38 11.20 -0.93 -0.55
CA LEU A 38 10.02 -0.80 0.29
C LEU A 38 10.07 -1.81 1.44
N VAL A 39 9.58 -1.43 2.62
CA VAL A 39 9.46 -2.33 3.77
C VAL A 39 8.37 -3.36 3.47
N GLN A 40 8.76 -4.63 3.28
CA GLN A 40 7.79 -5.71 3.09
C GLN A 40 7.17 -6.10 4.42
N LEU A 41 5.85 -6.00 4.50
CA LEU A 41 5.11 -6.38 5.69
C LEU A 41 4.54 -7.78 5.55
N GLY A 42 4.71 -8.56 6.63
CA GLY A 42 4.03 -9.84 6.78
C GLY A 42 2.52 -9.69 6.94
N PRO A 43 1.76 -10.80 6.91
CA PRO A 43 0.35 -10.82 7.26
C PRO A 43 0.13 -10.18 8.64
N GLY A 44 -0.87 -9.32 8.78
CA GLY A 44 -1.21 -8.65 10.05
C GLY A 44 -0.36 -7.42 10.41
N ALA A 45 0.87 -7.28 9.92
CA ALA A 45 1.80 -6.24 10.37
C ALA A 45 1.49 -4.81 9.88
N ALA A 46 0.50 -4.62 9.00
CA ALA A 46 0.17 -3.31 8.45
C ALA A 46 -0.37 -2.33 9.51
N ALA A 47 -1.15 -2.81 10.47
CA ALA A 47 -1.67 -1.99 11.55
C ALA A 47 -0.57 -1.51 12.50
N ASP A 48 0.26 -2.44 12.95
CA ASP A 48 1.37 -2.12 13.83
C ASP A 48 2.37 -1.17 13.16
N TRP A 49 2.66 -1.39 11.87
CA TRP A 49 3.52 -0.49 11.11
C TRP A 49 2.92 0.92 10.98
N ALA A 50 1.62 1.02 10.67
CA ALA A 50 0.93 2.30 10.52
C ALA A 50 0.97 3.10 11.84
N ALA A 51 0.74 2.43 12.97
CA ALA A 51 0.80 3.05 14.29
C ALA A 51 2.20 3.63 14.61
N GLY A 52 3.27 2.95 14.16
CA GLY A 52 4.65 3.43 14.29
C GLY A 52 5.10 4.42 13.21
N ASN A 53 4.34 4.57 12.11
CA ASN A 53 4.70 5.41 10.96
C ASN A 53 3.49 6.24 10.48
N PRO A 54 2.96 7.15 11.31
CA PRO A 54 1.76 7.90 10.98
C PRO A 54 1.90 8.74 9.70
N GLU A 55 3.08 9.31 9.46
CA GLU A 55 3.38 10.10 8.26
C GLU A 55 3.90 9.26 7.08
N GLY A 56 4.03 7.95 7.27
CA GLY A 56 4.47 7.02 6.24
C GLY A 56 3.32 6.59 5.31
N TYR A 57 3.68 5.93 4.22
CA TYR A 57 2.70 5.37 3.27
C TYR A 57 2.67 3.86 3.29
N LEU A 58 1.47 3.31 3.19
CA LEU A 58 1.19 1.90 3.01
C LEU A 58 0.65 1.63 1.63
N VAL A 59 1.31 0.73 0.90
CA VAL A 59 0.82 0.14 -0.32
C VAL A 59 0.13 -1.18 0.03
N LEU A 60 -1.18 -1.24 -0.15
CA LEU A 60 -1.97 -2.44 0.07
C LEU A 60 -2.43 -2.98 -1.28
N SER A 61 -2.40 -4.30 -1.46
CA SER A 61 -3.02 -4.92 -2.64
C SER A 61 -3.75 -6.21 -2.27
N GLY A 62 -4.86 -6.47 -2.93
CA GLY A 62 -5.67 -7.65 -2.64
C GLY A 62 -7.00 -7.63 -3.37
N ARG A 63 -7.61 -8.81 -3.48
CA ARG A 63 -8.97 -8.98 -4.02
C ARG A 63 -10.05 -8.50 -3.08
N ASP A 64 -9.75 -8.56 -1.80
CA ASP A 64 -10.72 -8.27 -0.76
C ASP A 64 -10.72 -6.77 -0.42
N LEU A 65 -9.84 -5.96 -1.02
CA LEU A 65 -9.89 -4.51 -0.82
C LEU A 65 -11.17 -3.91 -1.42
N PRO A 66 -11.87 -3.03 -0.69
CA PRO A 66 -13.07 -2.37 -1.20
C PRO A 66 -12.75 -1.52 -2.43
N GLU A 67 -13.73 -1.37 -3.31
CA GLU A 67 -13.62 -0.50 -4.48
C GLU A 67 -13.30 0.95 -4.08
N HIS A 68 -13.91 1.42 -3.01
CA HIS A 68 -13.59 2.69 -2.38
C HIS A 68 -12.95 2.41 -1.02
N TYR A 69 -11.63 2.55 -0.96
CA TYR A 69 -10.91 2.56 0.31
C TYR A 69 -10.90 3.99 0.85
N PRO A 70 -11.53 4.28 2.00
CA PRO A 70 -11.61 5.63 2.54
C PRO A 70 -10.20 6.22 2.72
N LEU A 71 -10.05 7.49 2.36
CA LEU A 71 -8.81 8.26 2.55
C LEU A 71 -7.60 7.71 1.77
N ALA A 72 -7.82 6.78 0.83
CA ALA A 72 -6.78 6.38 -0.11
C ALA A 72 -6.44 7.53 -1.06
N ILE A 73 -5.16 7.86 -1.09
CA ILE A 73 -4.59 8.87 -2.01
C ILE A 73 -4.36 8.31 -3.41
N TYR A 74 -4.42 6.98 -3.53
CA TYR A 74 -4.35 6.26 -4.79
C TYR A 74 -5.16 4.98 -4.70
N ASN A 75 -5.91 4.66 -5.75
CA ASN A 75 -6.72 3.45 -5.81
C ASN A 75 -6.95 3.04 -7.27
N GLU A 76 -6.42 1.89 -7.68
CA GLU A 76 -6.59 1.35 -9.03
C GLU A 76 -6.85 -0.17 -9.02
N PRO A 77 -7.54 -0.69 -10.05
CA PRO A 77 -7.53 -2.11 -10.36
C PRO A 77 -6.09 -2.63 -10.50
N PHE A 78 -5.80 -3.78 -9.88
CA PHE A 78 -4.48 -4.39 -9.91
C PHE A 78 -4.59 -5.92 -9.89
N ARG A 79 -4.11 -6.56 -10.97
CA ARG A 79 -4.23 -8.00 -11.21
C ARG A 79 -5.69 -8.46 -11.03
N SER A 80 -5.97 -9.36 -10.09
CA SER A 80 -7.31 -9.88 -9.82
C SER A 80 -8.07 -9.10 -8.74
N GLY A 81 -7.52 -8.00 -8.25
CA GLY A 81 -8.09 -7.18 -7.18
C GLY A 81 -7.77 -5.71 -7.38
N ARG A 82 -7.38 -5.04 -6.29
CA ARG A 82 -7.03 -3.62 -6.30
C ARG A 82 -5.70 -3.37 -5.62
N MET A 83 -5.16 -2.19 -5.89
CA MET A 83 -4.00 -1.64 -5.21
C MET A 83 -4.35 -0.25 -4.72
N VAL A 84 -4.11 -0.01 -3.44
CA VAL A 84 -4.34 1.28 -2.81
C VAL A 84 -3.08 1.78 -2.12
N ILE A 85 -2.93 3.10 -2.07
CA ILE A 85 -1.91 3.76 -1.26
C ILE A 85 -2.63 4.64 -0.25
N VAL A 86 -2.26 4.49 1.03
CA VAL A 86 -2.84 5.24 2.16
C VAL A 86 -1.73 5.78 3.05
N ARG A 87 -2.01 6.85 3.80
CA ARG A 87 -1.11 7.29 4.89
C ARG A 87 -1.30 6.42 6.13
N GLY A 88 -0.26 6.31 6.96
CA GLY A 88 -0.28 5.54 8.20
C GLY A 88 -1.33 6.04 9.19
N ASP A 89 -1.45 7.37 9.37
CA ASP A 89 -2.37 7.98 10.34
C ASP A 89 -3.86 7.77 10.01
N VAL A 90 -4.18 7.57 8.73
CA VAL A 90 -5.55 7.31 8.26
C VAL A 90 -5.78 5.85 7.90
N MET A 91 -4.81 4.97 8.14
CA MET A 91 -4.94 3.57 7.76
C MET A 91 -5.97 2.89 8.66
N ILE A 92 -7.03 2.38 8.03
CA ILE A 92 -8.08 1.62 8.71
C ILE A 92 -7.78 0.13 8.54
N PRO A 93 -7.57 -0.65 9.62
CA PRO A 93 -7.33 -2.07 9.53
C PRO A 93 -8.43 -2.76 8.74
N TYR A 94 -8.07 -3.24 7.54
CA TYR A 94 -8.99 -4.03 6.74
C TYR A 94 -8.83 -5.50 7.13
N ASN A 95 -9.65 -5.93 8.09
CA ASN A 95 -9.90 -7.34 8.37
C ASN A 95 -10.83 -7.84 7.27
N GLY A 96 -10.28 -8.30 6.14
CA GLY A 96 -11.09 -8.83 5.04
C GLY A 96 -12.16 -9.78 5.56
N ALA A 97 -13.42 -9.34 5.49
CA ALA A 97 -14.54 -10.23 5.79
C ALA A 97 -14.47 -11.41 4.81
N PRO A 98 -14.76 -12.63 5.26
CA PRO A 98 -14.64 -13.82 4.43
C PRO A 98 -15.52 -13.65 3.19
N ARG A 99 -15.00 -14.11 2.04
CA ARG A 99 -15.82 -14.33 0.85
C ARG A 99 -17.06 -15.11 1.28
N SER A 100 -18.24 -14.51 1.18
CA SER A 100 -19.45 -15.27 0.95
C SER A 100 -19.24 -15.97 -0.39
N ARG A 101 -18.78 -17.23 -0.34
CA ARG A 101 -19.03 -18.18 -1.41
C ARG A 101 -20.51 -18.54 -1.27
N GLU A 102 -21.33 -17.95 -2.13
CA GLU A 102 -22.57 -18.60 -2.57
C GLU A 102 -22.22 -19.73 -3.54
#